data_AF-Q8E6I9-F1
#
_entry.id   AF-Q8E6I9-F1
#
_cell.length_a   1.000
_cell.length_b   1.000
_cell.length_c   1.000
_cell.angle_alpha   90.00
_cell.angle_beta   90.00
_cell.angle_gamma   90.00
#
_symmetry.space_group_name_H-M   'P 1'
#
loop_
_entity.id
_entity.type
_entity.pdbx_description
1 polymer ?
#
loop_
_entity_poly.entity_id
_entity_poly.type
_entity_poly.pdbx_seq_one_letter_code
_entity_poly.pdbx_strand_id
1 'polypeptide(L)'
;MNKEKIIIDCDPGIDDTLALMYAIQHPKLEVVAITITAGNSPVELGLKNTFVTLELLNRHDIPVYVGDNLPLQREFVSAQDTHGMDGLGENNFTLAQPIIFQEESADCFLANYFEHKNDTSIIALGPLTNIARALQTNPKLGKHCKRFISMGGSFKSHGNCSPVAEYNYWCDPHAAQYVFENLDKKIEMVGLDITRHIVLTPNHLSYMERINPDVSSFIQKITKFYFDFHWQYEHIIGCVINDPLAIAYFVNENIATGFDSYTDVACHGIAMGQTIVDQYHFYKKDANSKILTSVNTNLFWNDFMTVLLHAQNSVIIEDLEMLGLNK
;
A
#
# COMPACT_ATOMS: atom_id res chain seq x y z
N MET A 1 -3.78 20.26 -15.83
CA MET A 1 -2.98 20.28 -14.59
C MET A 1 -1.88 19.25 -14.74
N ASN A 2 -0.66 19.53 -14.27
CA ASN A 2 0.41 18.53 -14.28
C ASN A 2 0.07 17.42 -13.29
N LYS A 3 0.32 16.18 -13.69
CA LYS A 3 0.14 15.01 -12.83
C LYS A 3 1.26 14.95 -11.79
N GLU A 4 0.93 14.52 -10.59
CA GLU A 4 1.89 14.22 -9.54
C GLU A 4 2.59 12.89 -9.84
N LYS A 5 3.91 12.90 -9.85
CA LYS A 5 4.74 11.74 -10.15
C LYS A 5 4.93 10.88 -8.93
N ILE A 6 4.67 9.59 -9.07
CA ILE A 6 4.84 8.60 -7.99
C ILE A 6 5.60 7.37 -8.47
N ILE A 7 6.38 6.80 -7.56
CA ILE A 7 6.86 5.42 -7.62
C ILE A 7 6.12 4.64 -6.55
N ILE A 8 5.60 3.48 -6.91
CA ILE A 8 4.89 2.58 -5.99
C ILE A 8 5.80 1.40 -5.69
N ASP A 9 6.17 1.24 -4.42
CA ASP A 9 6.91 0.07 -3.94
C ASP A 9 5.94 -0.87 -3.23
N CYS A 10 5.69 -2.04 -3.79
CA CYS A 10 4.58 -2.91 -3.37
C CYS A 10 4.93 -4.39 -3.45
N ASP A 11 4.08 -5.24 -2.89
CA ASP A 11 4.21 -6.70 -2.84
C ASP A 11 2.92 -7.38 -3.32
N PRO A 12 2.54 -7.23 -4.61
CA PRO A 12 1.12 -7.25 -4.98
C PRO A 12 0.30 -8.46 -4.53
N GLY A 13 -0.48 -8.20 -3.47
CA GLY A 13 -1.62 -8.95 -3.03
C GLY A 13 -2.94 -8.33 -3.52
N ILE A 14 -4.01 -8.60 -2.78
CA ILE A 14 -5.38 -8.25 -3.18
C ILE A 14 -5.60 -6.73 -3.10
N ASP A 15 -5.23 -6.09 -1.99
CA ASP A 15 -5.37 -4.65 -1.80
C ASP A 15 -4.30 -3.83 -2.53
N ASP A 16 -3.07 -4.33 -2.69
CA ASP A 16 -2.09 -3.73 -3.60
C ASP A 16 -2.61 -3.64 -5.03
N THR A 17 -3.25 -4.72 -5.55
CA THR A 17 -3.84 -4.71 -6.89
C THR A 17 -4.92 -3.63 -7.00
N LEU A 18 -5.75 -3.46 -5.97
CA LEU A 18 -6.72 -2.36 -5.93
C LEU A 18 -6.04 -0.98 -5.89
N ALA A 19 -4.93 -0.85 -5.15
CA ALA A 19 -4.16 0.38 -5.07
C ALA A 19 -3.48 0.73 -6.40
N LEU A 20 -2.92 -0.26 -7.10
CA LEU A 20 -2.35 -0.12 -8.44
C LEU A 20 -3.43 0.26 -9.45
N MET A 21 -4.58 -0.43 -9.45
CA MET A 21 -5.73 -0.07 -10.29
C MET A 21 -6.16 1.38 -10.07
N TYR A 22 -6.25 1.79 -8.81
CA TYR A 22 -6.63 3.14 -8.45
C TYR A 22 -5.59 4.17 -8.90
N ALA A 23 -4.31 3.96 -8.56
CA ALA A 23 -3.23 4.89 -8.86
C ALA A 23 -2.99 5.10 -10.36
N ILE A 24 -3.00 4.01 -11.14
CA ILE A 24 -2.74 4.03 -12.58
C ILE A 24 -3.86 4.78 -13.34
N GLN A 25 -5.10 4.64 -12.88
CA GLN A 25 -6.27 5.26 -13.51
C GLN A 25 -6.55 6.67 -12.98
N HIS A 26 -5.95 7.06 -11.86
CA HIS A 26 -6.23 8.34 -11.22
C HIS A 26 -5.77 9.53 -12.09
N PRO A 27 -6.66 10.50 -12.40
CA PRO A 27 -6.35 11.56 -13.37
C PRO A 27 -5.27 12.56 -12.90
N LYS A 28 -5.01 12.63 -11.58
CA LYS A 28 -3.96 13.48 -10.99
C LYS A 28 -2.61 12.79 -10.84
N LEU A 29 -2.49 11.49 -11.16
CA LEU A 29 -1.27 10.72 -10.92
C LEU A 29 -0.59 10.28 -12.22
N GLU A 30 0.74 10.25 -12.16
CA GLU A 30 1.63 9.63 -13.12
C GLU A 30 2.48 8.60 -12.38
N VAL A 31 2.14 7.31 -12.54
CA VAL A 31 2.96 6.20 -12.04
C VAL A 31 4.17 6.07 -12.95
N VAL A 32 5.34 6.46 -12.43
CA VAL A 32 6.59 6.51 -13.20
C VAL A 32 7.27 5.14 -13.23
N ALA A 33 7.16 4.39 -12.14
CA ALA A 33 7.66 3.03 -12.02
C ALA A 33 6.92 2.29 -10.90
N ILE A 34 6.96 0.96 -10.97
CA ILE A 34 6.53 0.06 -9.90
C ILE A 34 7.75 -0.75 -9.46
N THR A 35 8.00 -0.84 -8.16
CA THR A 35 9.05 -1.67 -7.59
C THR A 35 8.43 -2.77 -6.75
N ILE A 36 8.88 -4.02 -6.93
CA ILE A 36 8.31 -5.19 -6.27
C ILE A 36 9.18 -5.63 -5.11
N THR A 37 8.58 -5.87 -3.95
CA THR A 37 9.26 -6.45 -2.78
C THR A 37 8.61 -7.77 -2.36
N ALA A 38 9.32 -8.56 -1.56
CA ALA A 38 8.77 -9.77 -0.95
C ALA A 38 7.89 -9.39 0.25
N GLY A 39 6.67 -9.92 0.30
CA GLY A 39 5.73 -9.65 1.38
C GLY A 39 4.55 -10.60 1.30
N ASN A 40 3.37 -10.13 0.92
CA ASN A 40 2.14 -10.92 0.77
C ASN A 40 2.37 -12.26 0.06
N SER A 41 3.24 -12.25 -0.95
CA SER A 41 3.73 -13.44 -1.64
C SER A 41 5.23 -13.32 -1.97
N PRO A 42 5.90 -14.41 -2.37
CA PRO A 42 7.23 -14.35 -2.99
C PRO A 42 7.25 -13.38 -4.17
N VAL A 43 8.40 -12.76 -4.42
CA VAL A 43 8.57 -11.70 -5.42
C VAL A 43 8.13 -12.11 -6.81
N GLU A 44 8.33 -13.37 -7.21
CA GLU A 44 7.91 -13.89 -8.50
C GLU A 44 6.38 -13.90 -8.67
N LEU A 45 5.65 -14.14 -7.59
CA LEU A 45 4.18 -14.07 -7.55
C LEU A 45 3.71 -12.61 -7.57
N GLY A 46 4.31 -11.75 -6.73
CA GLY A 46 4.02 -10.30 -6.74
C GLY A 46 4.28 -9.66 -8.12
N LEU A 47 5.36 -10.06 -8.79
CA LEU A 47 5.66 -9.65 -10.17
C LEU A 47 4.55 -10.11 -11.12
N LYS A 48 4.16 -11.38 -11.10
CA LYS A 48 3.05 -11.88 -11.93
C LYS A 48 1.76 -11.09 -11.69
N ASN A 49 1.42 -10.84 -10.42
CA ASN A 49 0.20 -10.13 -10.01
C ASN A 49 0.21 -8.65 -10.44
N THR A 50 1.38 -8.02 -10.45
CA THR A 50 1.59 -6.70 -11.05
C THR A 50 1.20 -6.72 -12.52
N PHE A 51 1.70 -7.68 -13.29
CA PHE A 51 1.41 -7.79 -14.72
C PHE A 51 -0.04 -8.16 -15.02
N VAL A 52 -0.73 -8.87 -14.12
CA VAL A 52 -2.20 -9.06 -14.23
C VAL A 52 -2.90 -7.70 -14.21
N THR A 53 -2.48 -6.81 -13.31
CA THR A 53 -3.03 -5.45 -13.20
C THR A 53 -2.67 -4.60 -14.41
N LEU A 54 -1.41 -4.64 -14.87
CA LEU A 54 -0.96 -3.88 -16.04
C LEU A 54 -1.64 -4.36 -17.34
N GLU A 55 -1.88 -5.66 -17.51
CA GLU A 55 -2.60 -6.22 -18.65
C GLU A 55 -4.07 -5.81 -18.64
N LEU A 56 -4.73 -5.90 -17.48
CA LEU A 56 -6.12 -5.46 -17.31
C LEU A 56 -6.32 -4.01 -17.73
N LEU A 57 -5.35 -3.14 -17.44
CA LEU A 57 -5.41 -1.70 -17.71
C LEU A 57 -4.75 -1.30 -19.02
N ASN A 58 -4.16 -2.25 -19.77
CA ASN A 58 -3.35 -1.99 -20.96
C ASN A 58 -2.22 -0.97 -20.73
N ARG A 59 -1.47 -1.14 -19.62
CA ARG A 59 -0.39 -0.24 -19.16
C ARG A 59 0.97 -0.92 -19.00
N HIS A 60 1.29 -1.84 -19.91
CA HIS A 60 2.62 -2.47 -20.00
C HIS A 60 3.77 -1.49 -20.27
N ASP A 61 3.48 -0.21 -20.56
CA ASP A 61 4.47 0.86 -20.70
C ASP A 61 5.10 1.28 -19.36
N ILE A 62 4.48 0.96 -18.23
CA ILE A 62 5.02 1.30 -16.90
C ILE A 62 6.18 0.36 -16.58
N PRO A 63 7.40 0.86 -16.33
CA PRO A 63 8.53 0.01 -16.00
C PRO A 63 8.35 -0.61 -14.60
N VAL A 64 8.60 -1.92 -14.53
CA VAL A 64 8.56 -2.70 -13.29
C VAL A 64 9.98 -3.15 -12.95
N TYR A 65 10.39 -2.94 -11.70
CA TYR A 65 11.69 -3.36 -11.18
C TYR A 65 11.50 -4.35 -10.05
N VAL A 66 12.34 -5.37 -10.01
CA VAL A 66 12.19 -6.49 -9.07
C VAL A 66 13.21 -6.35 -7.95
N GLY A 67 12.73 -6.42 -6.72
CA GLY A 67 13.54 -6.35 -5.50
C GLY A 67 14.03 -7.71 -5.03
N ASP A 68 14.59 -7.70 -3.82
CA ASP A 68 15.13 -8.89 -3.19
C ASP A 68 14.02 -9.80 -2.65
N ASN A 69 14.29 -11.11 -2.61
CA ASN A 69 13.31 -12.12 -2.19
C ASN A 69 13.28 -12.40 -0.68
N LEU A 70 14.13 -11.70 0.08
CA LEU A 70 14.28 -11.91 1.53
C LEU A 70 14.29 -10.58 2.29
N PRO A 71 13.70 -10.56 3.51
CA PRO A 71 13.96 -9.53 4.50
C PRO A 71 15.46 -9.38 4.81
N LEU A 72 15.86 -8.23 5.36
CA LEU A 72 17.26 -7.92 5.63
C LEU A 72 17.96 -8.89 6.59
N GLN A 73 17.26 -9.37 7.62
CA GLN A 73 17.89 -10.14 8.70
C GLN A 73 17.10 -11.35 9.21
N ARG A 74 15.90 -11.61 8.69
CA ARG A 74 15.05 -12.72 9.16
C ARG A 74 14.56 -13.58 8.00
N GLU A 75 14.10 -14.77 8.33
CA GLU A 75 13.40 -15.63 7.38
C GLU A 75 12.11 -14.95 6.90
N PHE A 76 11.90 -15.02 5.58
CA PHE A 76 10.69 -14.55 4.93
C PHE A 76 9.48 -15.40 5.35
N VAL A 77 8.39 -14.73 5.68
CA VAL A 77 7.10 -15.34 5.96
C VAL A 77 6.04 -14.61 5.14
N SER A 78 5.47 -15.30 4.16
CA SER A 78 4.42 -14.74 3.30
C SER A 78 3.08 -14.64 4.02
N ALA A 79 2.16 -13.83 3.47
CA ALA A 79 0.75 -13.76 3.87
C ALA A 79 -0.17 -14.49 2.86
N GLN A 80 0.31 -15.59 2.26
CA GLN A 80 -0.49 -16.39 1.32
C GLN A 80 -1.70 -17.06 1.99
N ASP A 81 -1.70 -17.21 3.31
CA ASP A 81 -2.87 -17.62 4.10
C ASP A 81 -4.00 -16.58 4.07
N THR A 82 -3.66 -15.33 3.76
CA THR A 82 -4.55 -14.17 3.71
C THR A 82 -4.90 -13.77 2.27
N HIS A 83 -3.96 -13.93 1.34
CA HIS A 83 -4.10 -13.52 -0.07
C HIS A 83 -4.30 -14.69 -1.06
N GLY A 84 -4.27 -15.93 -0.58
CA GLY A 84 -4.25 -17.13 -1.40
C GLY A 84 -2.83 -17.49 -1.87
N MET A 85 -2.65 -18.74 -2.29
CA MET A 85 -1.35 -19.25 -2.75
C MET A 85 -0.86 -18.58 -4.03
N ASP A 86 -1.77 -18.02 -4.83
CA ASP A 86 -1.44 -17.18 -5.99
C ASP A 86 -1.30 -15.68 -5.65
N GLY A 87 -1.57 -15.28 -4.41
CA GLY A 87 -1.59 -13.88 -3.96
C GLY A 87 -2.79 -13.06 -4.44
N LEU A 88 -3.71 -13.64 -5.23
CA LEU A 88 -4.90 -12.97 -5.78
C LEU A 88 -6.17 -13.82 -5.60
N GLY A 89 -6.32 -14.47 -4.46
CA GLY A 89 -7.54 -15.16 -4.05
C GLY A 89 -7.84 -16.44 -4.82
N GLU A 90 -6.80 -17.19 -5.21
CA GLU A 90 -6.87 -18.50 -5.88
C GLU A 90 -7.49 -18.46 -7.29
N ASN A 91 -7.45 -17.30 -7.95
CA ASN A 91 -8.01 -17.11 -9.28
C ASN A 91 -7.09 -17.64 -10.40
N ASN A 92 -5.80 -17.78 -10.12
CA ASN A 92 -4.79 -18.33 -11.03
C ASN A 92 -4.80 -17.66 -12.41
N PHE A 93 -4.85 -16.32 -12.44
CA PHE A 93 -4.89 -15.56 -13.68
C PHE A 93 -3.74 -15.95 -14.63
N THR A 94 -4.08 -16.03 -15.90
CA THR A 94 -3.15 -16.26 -17.02
C THR A 94 -2.96 -14.96 -17.78
N LEU A 95 -1.70 -14.61 -18.05
CA LEU A 95 -1.36 -13.44 -18.86
C LEU A 95 -1.38 -13.81 -20.35
N ALA A 96 -1.91 -12.91 -21.18
CA ALA A 96 -1.84 -13.02 -22.63
C ALA A 96 -0.47 -12.57 -23.17
N GLN A 97 0.20 -11.65 -22.49
CA GLN A 97 1.52 -11.11 -22.83
C GLN A 97 2.61 -11.71 -21.93
N PRO A 98 3.86 -11.80 -22.41
CA PRO A 98 4.99 -12.16 -21.56
C PRO A 98 5.28 -11.05 -20.54
N ILE A 99 5.77 -11.46 -19.36
CA ILE A 99 6.26 -10.55 -18.33
C ILE A 99 7.61 -9.98 -18.78
N ILE A 100 7.70 -8.65 -18.91
CA ILE A 100 8.92 -7.93 -19.27
C ILE A 100 9.20 -6.87 -18.21
N PHE A 101 10.11 -7.17 -17.29
CA PHE A 101 10.56 -6.24 -16.24
C PHE A 101 12.00 -5.76 -16.52
N GLN A 102 12.45 -4.74 -15.79
CA GLN A 102 13.76 -4.13 -15.98
C GLN A 102 14.88 -5.00 -15.40
N GLU A 103 16.05 -5.01 -16.03
CA GLU A 103 17.23 -5.76 -15.55
C GLU A 103 17.82 -5.18 -14.26
N GLU A 104 17.68 -3.86 -14.07
CA GLU A 104 18.09 -3.19 -12.84
C GLU A 104 17.19 -3.62 -11.67
N SER A 105 17.78 -3.87 -10.49
CA SER A 105 17.00 -4.23 -9.30
C SER A 105 16.23 -3.02 -8.75
N ALA A 106 15.14 -3.27 -8.03
CA ALA A 106 14.31 -2.22 -7.43
C ALA A 106 15.12 -1.25 -6.54
N ASP A 107 16.00 -1.78 -5.69
CA ASP A 107 16.83 -0.99 -4.78
C ASP A 107 17.87 -0.14 -5.53
N CYS A 108 18.50 -0.68 -6.58
CA CYS A 108 19.42 0.06 -7.43
C CYS A 108 18.70 1.19 -8.17
N PHE A 109 17.56 0.88 -8.77
CA PHE A 109 16.72 1.87 -9.45
C PHE A 109 16.32 3.01 -8.51
N LEU A 110 15.80 2.70 -7.32
CA LEU A 110 15.43 3.71 -6.33
C LEU A 110 16.63 4.56 -5.90
N ALA A 111 17.78 3.94 -5.63
CA ALA A 111 18.99 4.65 -5.27
C ALA A 111 19.45 5.61 -6.37
N ASN A 112 19.46 5.16 -7.62
CA ASN A 112 19.88 5.93 -8.80
C ASN A 112 18.87 7.04 -9.16
N TYR A 113 17.58 6.73 -9.15
CA TYR A 113 16.50 7.67 -9.49
C TYR A 113 16.48 8.90 -8.56
N PHE A 114 16.86 8.71 -7.29
CA PHE A 114 16.97 9.76 -6.29
C PHE A 114 18.41 10.16 -5.96
N GLU A 115 19.38 9.92 -6.87
CA GLU A 115 20.75 10.45 -6.72
C GLU A 115 20.75 11.99 -6.71
N HIS A 116 19.77 12.59 -7.38
CA HIS A 116 19.52 14.02 -7.41
C HIS A 116 18.08 14.33 -7.01
N LYS A 117 17.84 15.58 -6.58
CA LYS A 117 16.50 16.05 -6.21
C LYS A 117 15.51 15.81 -7.36
N ASN A 118 14.40 15.17 -7.04
CA ASN A 118 13.35 14.82 -7.98
C ASN A 118 11.98 15.34 -7.45
N ASP A 119 11.02 15.57 -8.35
CA ASP A 119 9.64 15.96 -7.98
C ASP A 119 8.71 14.74 -7.87
N THR A 120 9.30 13.55 -7.78
CA THR A 120 8.60 12.28 -7.62
C THR A 120 8.51 11.89 -6.15
N SER A 121 7.35 11.40 -5.74
CA SER A 121 7.11 10.84 -4.40
C SER A 121 7.20 9.33 -4.41
N ILE A 122 7.47 8.73 -3.25
CA ILE A 122 7.43 7.28 -3.07
C ILE A 122 6.20 6.94 -2.23
N ILE A 123 5.46 5.93 -2.66
CA ILE A 123 4.39 5.32 -1.87
C ILE A 123 4.76 3.84 -1.68
N ALA A 124 5.19 3.49 -0.48
CA ALA A 124 5.53 2.13 -0.10
C ALA A 124 4.30 1.44 0.50
N LEU A 125 3.80 0.43 -0.18
CA LEU A 125 2.63 -0.38 0.17
C LEU A 125 3.02 -1.71 0.79
N GLY A 126 4.28 -2.14 0.64
CA GLY A 126 4.80 -3.38 1.20
C GLY A 126 5.91 -3.21 2.24
N PRO A 127 6.58 -4.33 2.62
CA PRO A 127 7.77 -4.31 3.45
C PRO A 127 8.85 -3.35 2.93
N LEU A 128 9.49 -2.60 3.82
CA LEU A 128 10.40 -1.51 3.45
C LEU A 128 11.80 -1.98 2.99
N THR A 129 11.95 -3.24 2.59
CA THR A 129 13.23 -3.88 2.24
C THR A 129 13.92 -3.16 1.09
N ASN A 130 13.20 -2.89 0.00
CA ASN A 130 13.74 -2.18 -1.16
C ASN A 130 14.21 -0.77 -0.78
N ILE A 131 13.40 -0.06 0.02
CA ILE A 131 13.71 1.28 0.50
C ILE A 131 14.96 1.29 1.38
N ALA A 132 15.07 0.33 2.31
CA ALA A 132 16.22 0.22 3.20
C ALA A 132 17.51 -0.06 2.42
N ARG A 133 17.48 -0.99 1.46
CA ARG A 133 18.62 -1.27 0.57
C ARG A 133 19.00 -0.06 -0.29
N ALA A 134 18.01 0.63 -0.86
CA ALA A 134 18.24 1.84 -1.63
C ALA A 134 18.89 2.94 -0.79
N LEU A 135 18.49 3.10 0.48
CA LEU A 135 19.09 4.06 1.41
C LEU A 135 20.52 3.69 1.82
N GLN A 136 20.84 2.39 1.94
CA GLN A 136 22.21 1.94 2.20
C GLN A 136 23.16 2.34 1.06
N THR A 137 22.67 2.34 -0.18
CA THR A 137 23.42 2.76 -1.36
C THR A 137 23.41 4.28 -1.55
N ASN A 138 22.25 4.92 -1.38
CA ASN A 138 22.06 6.36 -1.50
C ASN A 138 21.36 6.95 -0.27
N PRO A 139 22.12 7.38 0.75
CA PRO A 139 21.57 8.01 1.96
C PRO A 139 20.81 9.32 1.72
N LYS A 140 20.90 9.91 0.52
CA LYS A 140 20.19 11.15 0.16
C LYS A 140 18.81 10.91 -0.45
N LEU A 141 18.40 9.65 -0.66
CA LEU A 141 17.11 9.31 -1.26
C LEU A 141 15.96 10.05 -0.60
N GLY A 142 15.89 10.02 0.75
CA GLY A 142 14.87 10.73 1.51
C GLY A 142 14.87 12.23 1.18
N LYS A 143 16.02 12.90 1.26
CA LYS A 143 16.13 14.32 0.94
C LYS A 143 15.67 14.66 -0.48
N HIS A 144 15.90 13.76 -1.43
CA HIS A 144 15.65 13.98 -2.85
C HIS A 144 14.27 13.57 -3.34
N CYS A 145 13.51 12.78 -2.60
CA CYS A 145 12.10 12.53 -2.90
C CYS A 145 11.20 13.69 -2.43
N LYS A 146 10.08 13.89 -3.12
CA LYS A 146 9.12 14.95 -2.80
C LYS A 146 8.38 14.65 -1.49
N ARG A 147 7.72 13.49 -1.43
CA ARG A 147 7.04 12.93 -0.27
C ARG A 147 7.35 11.44 -0.14
N PHE A 148 7.23 10.91 1.08
CA PHE A 148 7.37 9.50 1.37
C PHE A 148 6.18 9.06 2.22
N ILE A 149 5.31 8.24 1.64
CA ILE A 149 4.13 7.67 2.29
C ILE A 149 4.38 6.18 2.42
N SER A 150 4.06 5.62 3.58
CA SER A 150 4.14 4.17 3.80
C SER A 150 2.83 3.68 4.40
N MET A 151 2.23 2.67 3.76
CA MET A 151 1.20 1.85 4.39
C MET A 151 1.90 0.84 5.29
N GLY A 152 1.64 0.94 6.58
CA GLY A 152 2.24 0.05 7.56
C GLY A 152 2.23 0.60 8.97
N GLY A 153 2.48 -0.28 9.93
CA GLY A 153 2.53 0.05 11.35
C GLY A 153 1.16 0.21 12.02
N SER A 154 1.21 0.36 13.34
CA SER A 154 0.03 0.63 14.18
C SER A 154 0.42 1.41 15.43
N PHE A 155 -0.43 2.33 15.87
CA PHE A 155 -0.21 3.13 17.07
C PHE A 155 -1.22 2.79 18.17
N LYS A 156 -2.51 3.06 17.95
CA LYS A 156 -3.61 2.78 18.89
C LYS A 156 -4.42 1.55 18.51
N SER A 157 -4.24 1.04 17.30
CA SER A 157 -4.84 -0.21 16.85
C SER A 157 -4.10 -1.42 17.43
N HIS A 158 -4.72 -2.61 17.32
CA HIS A 158 -4.01 -3.87 17.39
C HIS A 158 -3.34 -4.19 16.04
N GLY A 159 -2.31 -5.05 16.08
CA GLY A 159 -1.67 -5.58 14.88
C GLY A 159 -2.56 -6.57 14.11
N ASN A 160 -2.13 -6.98 12.93
CA ASN A 160 -2.79 -7.99 12.09
C ASN A 160 -1.92 -9.24 11.88
N CYS A 161 -0.61 -9.16 12.10
CA CYS A 161 0.30 -10.30 12.06
C CYS A 161 0.62 -10.84 13.46
N SER A 162 0.71 -9.94 14.44
CA SER A 162 0.78 -10.26 15.86
C SER A 162 -0.17 -9.32 16.62
N PRO A 163 -0.38 -9.52 17.94
CA PRO A 163 -1.21 -8.59 18.71
C PRO A 163 -0.79 -7.11 18.63
N VAL A 164 0.49 -6.84 18.32
CA VAL A 164 1.07 -5.48 18.33
C VAL A 164 1.69 -5.03 17.01
N ALA A 165 1.87 -5.93 16.04
CA ALA A 165 2.59 -5.64 14.81
C ALA A 165 1.70 -5.75 13.58
N GLU A 166 1.83 -4.75 12.73
CA GLU A 166 1.28 -4.73 11.38
C GLU A 166 2.22 -5.51 10.43
N TYR A 167 1.65 -6.21 9.44
CA TYR A 167 2.34 -7.16 8.57
C TYR A 167 3.56 -6.60 7.85
N ASN A 168 3.48 -5.46 7.16
CA ASN A 168 4.59 -4.92 6.36
C ASN A 168 5.83 -4.67 7.21
N TYR A 169 5.64 -4.04 8.37
CA TYR A 169 6.74 -3.79 9.30
C TYR A 169 7.13 -5.02 10.12
N TRP A 170 6.24 -6.00 10.29
CA TRP A 170 6.59 -7.29 10.90
C TRP A 170 7.38 -8.21 9.95
N CYS A 171 7.11 -8.14 8.65
CA CYS A 171 7.77 -8.94 7.62
C CYS A 171 9.25 -8.58 7.55
N ASP A 172 9.58 -7.28 7.54
CA ASP A 172 10.95 -6.81 7.69
C ASP A 172 11.08 -5.66 8.70
N PRO A 173 11.15 -5.97 10.00
CA PRO A 173 11.24 -4.96 11.05
C PRO A 173 12.59 -4.25 11.05
N HIS A 174 13.64 -4.91 10.55
CA HIS A 174 14.97 -4.34 10.45
C HIS A 174 15.04 -3.31 9.32
N ALA A 175 14.40 -3.59 8.18
CA ALA A 175 14.24 -2.60 7.13
C ALA A 175 13.39 -1.43 7.61
N ALA A 176 12.24 -1.68 8.26
CA ALA A 176 11.39 -0.63 8.77
C ALA A 176 12.15 0.26 9.77
N GLN A 177 12.80 -0.32 10.78
CA GLN A 177 13.64 0.43 11.73
C GLN A 177 14.71 1.27 11.00
N TYR A 178 15.43 0.66 10.06
CA TYR A 178 16.49 1.33 9.32
C TYR A 178 15.96 2.54 8.54
N VAL A 179 14.80 2.42 7.88
CA VAL A 179 14.16 3.52 7.15
C VAL A 179 13.69 4.62 8.11
N PHE A 180 13.03 4.28 9.22
CA PHE A 180 12.61 5.28 10.23
C PHE A 180 13.80 6.03 10.83
N GLU A 181 14.95 5.38 10.97
CA GLU A 181 16.16 6.01 11.51
C GLU A 181 16.92 6.86 10.49
N ASN A 182 16.96 6.44 9.21
CA ASN A 182 17.90 6.99 8.21
C ASN A 182 17.24 7.76 7.05
N LEU A 183 15.92 7.68 6.88
CA LEU A 183 15.23 8.44 5.84
C LEU A 183 15.21 9.93 6.23
N ASP A 184 15.99 10.76 5.53
CA ASP A 184 15.98 12.24 5.67
C ASP A 184 14.70 12.87 5.08
N LYS A 185 13.54 12.36 5.52
CA LYS A 185 12.17 12.76 5.19
C LYS A 185 11.25 12.22 6.28
N LYS A 186 10.22 12.99 6.66
CA LYS A 186 9.16 12.43 7.51
C LYS A 186 8.41 11.33 6.75
N ILE A 187 8.26 10.17 7.38
CA ILE A 187 7.42 9.08 6.88
C ILE A 187 5.97 9.42 7.22
N GLU A 188 5.14 9.60 6.20
CA GLU A 188 3.69 9.72 6.40
C GLU A 188 3.10 8.31 6.56
N MET A 189 2.90 7.90 7.81
CA MET A 189 2.55 6.53 8.19
C MET A 189 1.04 6.32 8.14
N VAL A 190 0.59 5.55 7.16
CA VAL A 190 -0.79 5.12 6.93
C VAL A 190 -0.97 3.75 7.60
N GLY A 191 -1.12 3.77 8.92
CA GLY A 191 -1.20 2.54 9.74
C GLY A 191 -2.62 2.01 9.94
N LEU A 192 -2.70 0.88 10.65
CA LEU A 192 -3.96 0.18 10.95
C LEU A 192 -4.99 1.06 11.70
N ASP A 193 -4.54 2.11 12.38
CA ASP A 193 -5.38 3.13 13.03
C ASP A 193 -6.40 3.76 12.09
N ILE A 194 -6.07 3.87 10.79
CA ILE A 194 -6.96 4.47 9.79
C ILE A 194 -7.38 3.49 8.70
N THR A 195 -6.54 2.53 8.32
CA THR A 195 -6.87 1.61 7.22
C THR A 195 -8.04 0.69 7.59
N ARG A 196 -8.14 0.29 8.86
CA ARG A 196 -9.24 -0.57 9.37
C ARG A 196 -10.64 0.03 9.23
N HIS A 197 -10.75 1.34 9.00
CA HIS A 197 -12.02 2.00 8.71
C HIS A 197 -12.44 1.89 7.23
N ILE A 198 -11.56 1.42 6.35
CA ILE A 198 -11.82 1.27 4.92
C ILE A 198 -12.21 -0.18 4.62
N VAL A 199 -13.46 -0.50 4.89
CA VAL A 199 -14.01 -1.85 4.70
C VAL A 199 -14.78 -1.93 3.37
N LEU A 200 -14.29 -2.73 2.44
CA LEU A 200 -15.02 -3.10 1.24
C LEU A 200 -16.10 -4.12 1.62
N THR A 201 -17.37 -3.70 1.55
CA THR A 201 -18.51 -4.53 1.99
C THR A 201 -19.20 -5.21 0.79
N PRO A 202 -20.05 -6.23 1.04
CA PRO A 202 -20.90 -6.78 -0.02
C PRO A 202 -21.79 -5.74 -0.71
N ASN A 203 -22.23 -4.71 0.02
CA ASN A 203 -23.04 -3.64 -0.56
C ASN A 203 -22.22 -2.74 -1.49
N HIS A 204 -20.93 -2.50 -1.18
CA HIS A 204 -20.02 -1.82 -2.11
C HIS A 204 -19.87 -2.61 -3.40
N LEU A 205 -19.60 -3.91 -3.32
CA LEU A 205 -19.48 -4.78 -4.51
C LEU A 205 -20.77 -4.83 -5.32
N SER A 206 -21.92 -4.91 -4.66
CA SER A 206 -23.23 -4.89 -5.33
C SER A 206 -23.50 -3.58 -6.04
N TYR A 207 -23.07 -2.45 -5.46
CA TYR A 207 -23.17 -1.14 -6.09
C TYR A 207 -22.21 -1.01 -7.28
N MET A 208 -20.94 -1.38 -7.10
CA MET A 208 -19.93 -1.39 -8.17
C MET A 208 -20.40 -2.16 -9.40
N GLU A 209 -21.06 -3.30 -9.22
CA GLU A 209 -21.62 -4.12 -10.30
C GLU A 209 -22.69 -3.38 -11.12
N ARG A 210 -23.45 -2.47 -10.50
CA ARG A 210 -24.46 -1.66 -11.22
C ARG A 210 -23.84 -0.57 -12.08
N ILE A 211 -22.68 -0.06 -11.68
CA ILE A 211 -22.02 1.06 -12.36
C ILE A 211 -21.06 0.54 -13.44
N ASN A 212 -20.21 -0.44 -13.09
CA ASN A 212 -19.22 -1.00 -13.99
C ASN A 212 -19.05 -2.51 -13.73
N PRO A 213 -19.85 -3.36 -14.42
CA PRO A 213 -19.85 -4.81 -14.23
C PRO A 213 -18.48 -5.47 -14.47
N ASP A 214 -17.70 -4.97 -15.43
CA ASP A 214 -16.42 -5.59 -15.81
C ASP A 214 -15.36 -5.39 -14.72
N VAL A 215 -15.21 -4.15 -14.24
CA VAL A 215 -14.32 -3.83 -13.12
C VAL A 215 -14.78 -4.53 -11.86
N SER A 216 -16.10 -4.50 -11.57
CA SER A 216 -16.67 -5.18 -10.40
C SER A 216 -16.44 -6.69 -10.44
N SER A 217 -16.61 -7.33 -11.59
CA SER A 217 -16.38 -8.78 -11.75
C SER A 217 -14.94 -9.17 -11.41
N PHE A 218 -13.96 -8.35 -11.80
CA PHE A 218 -12.57 -8.56 -11.42
C PHE A 218 -12.35 -8.37 -9.91
N ILE A 219 -12.84 -7.26 -9.33
CA ILE A 219 -12.70 -6.97 -7.90
C ILE A 219 -13.34 -8.08 -7.06
N GLN A 220 -14.58 -8.48 -7.38
CA GLN A 220 -15.28 -9.56 -6.68
C GLN A 220 -14.50 -10.88 -6.68
N LYS A 221 -13.82 -11.20 -7.79
CA LYS A 221 -12.99 -12.41 -7.89
C LYS A 221 -11.82 -12.37 -6.93
N ILE A 222 -11.05 -11.28 -6.91
CA ILE A 222 -9.84 -11.19 -6.08
C ILE A 222 -10.18 -11.03 -4.60
N THR A 223 -11.27 -10.35 -4.25
CA THR A 223 -11.60 -10.07 -2.83
C THR A 223 -12.35 -11.19 -2.13
N LYS A 224 -12.87 -12.19 -2.86
CA LYS A 224 -13.67 -13.27 -2.25
C LYS A 224 -12.94 -14.01 -1.14
N PHE A 225 -11.69 -14.42 -1.40
CA PHE A 225 -10.85 -15.10 -0.42
C PHE A 225 -10.58 -14.20 0.80
N TYR A 226 -10.38 -12.90 0.54
CA TYR A 226 -10.07 -11.91 1.57
C TYR A 226 -11.26 -11.63 2.50
N PHE A 227 -12.50 -11.73 1.99
CA PHE A 227 -13.72 -11.65 2.80
C PHE A 227 -13.81 -12.83 3.77
N ASP A 228 -13.52 -14.05 3.30
CA ASP A 228 -13.55 -15.25 4.15
C ASP A 228 -12.51 -15.16 5.27
N PHE A 229 -11.30 -14.67 4.97
CA PHE A 229 -10.27 -14.38 5.98
C PHE A 229 -10.76 -13.38 7.04
N HIS A 230 -11.22 -12.20 6.63
CA HIS A 230 -11.65 -11.16 7.58
C HIS A 230 -12.86 -11.59 8.43
N TRP A 231 -13.75 -12.42 7.87
CA TRP A 231 -14.83 -13.03 8.65
C TRP A 231 -14.31 -13.99 9.72
N GLN A 232 -13.32 -14.83 9.40
CA GLN A 232 -12.77 -15.84 10.30
C GLN A 232 -12.00 -15.22 11.48
N TYR A 233 -11.19 -14.19 11.22
CA TYR A 233 -10.28 -13.62 12.22
C TYR A 233 -10.84 -12.40 12.94
N GLU A 234 -11.57 -11.53 12.24
CA GLU A 234 -12.01 -10.24 12.76
C GLU A 234 -13.55 -10.08 12.80
N HIS A 235 -14.28 -11.09 12.31
CA HIS A 235 -15.75 -11.08 12.18
C HIS A 235 -16.30 -9.86 11.42
N ILE A 236 -15.53 -9.38 10.43
CA ILE A 236 -15.93 -8.30 9.53
C ILE A 236 -16.69 -8.89 8.34
N ILE A 237 -17.84 -8.28 7.99
CA ILE A 237 -18.59 -8.61 6.78
C ILE A 237 -18.03 -7.74 5.64
N GLY A 238 -16.94 -8.20 5.04
CA GLY A 238 -16.17 -7.46 4.04
C GLY A 238 -14.68 -7.78 4.15
N CYS A 239 -13.85 -6.94 3.54
CA CYS A 239 -12.40 -6.95 3.79
C CYS A 239 -11.88 -5.52 3.97
N VAL A 240 -10.87 -5.36 4.81
CA VAL A 240 -10.13 -4.09 4.91
C VAL A 240 -9.24 -3.97 3.67
N ILE A 241 -9.30 -2.83 2.96
CA ILE A 241 -8.42 -2.57 1.80
C ILE A 241 -7.42 -1.48 2.18
N ASN A 242 -6.22 -1.89 2.61
CA ASN A 242 -5.29 -0.99 3.30
C ASN A 242 -4.63 -0.01 2.33
N ASP A 243 -4.01 -0.55 1.29
CA ASP A 243 -3.12 0.16 0.39
C ASP A 243 -3.78 1.27 -0.43
N PRO A 244 -5.03 1.13 -0.91
CA PRO A 244 -5.70 2.21 -1.60
C PRO A 244 -5.78 3.50 -0.78
N LEU A 245 -5.84 3.39 0.57
CA LEU A 245 -5.91 4.57 1.43
C LEU A 245 -4.64 5.41 1.37
N ALA A 246 -3.46 4.78 1.22
CA ALA A 246 -2.20 5.50 1.10
C ALA A 246 -2.14 6.34 -0.19
N ILE A 247 -2.60 5.78 -1.30
CA ILE A 247 -2.75 6.51 -2.57
C ILE A 247 -3.77 7.64 -2.43
N ALA A 248 -4.93 7.37 -1.82
CA ALA A 248 -5.99 8.36 -1.67
C ALA A 248 -5.53 9.54 -0.80
N TYR A 249 -4.86 9.27 0.32
CA TYR A 249 -4.28 10.29 1.19
C TYR A 249 -3.18 11.10 0.49
N PHE A 250 -2.35 10.47 -0.36
CA PHE A 250 -1.39 11.20 -1.19
C PHE A 250 -2.09 12.22 -2.09
N VAL A 251 -3.16 11.81 -2.76
CA VAL A 251 -3.96 12.66 -3.66
C VAL A 251 -4.70 13.78 -2.93
N ASN A 252 -5.24 13.49 -1.75
CA ASN A 252 -6.05 14.41 -0.97
C ASN A 252 -5.75 14.27 0.53
N GLU A 253 -4.86 15.14 1.03
CA GLU A 253 -4.46 15.12 2.45
C GLU A 253 -5.64 15.36 3.41
N ASN A 254 -6.77 15.92 2.97
CA ASN A 254 -7.96 16.08 3.81
C ASN A 254 -8.66 14.74 4.15
N ILE A 255 -8.27 13.63 3.50
CA ILE A 255 -8.78 12.30 3.81
C ILE A 255 -8.35 11.86 5.20
N ALA A 256 -7.18 12.28 5.70
CA ALA A 256 -6.70 11.84 6.99
C ALA A 256 -5.97 12.94 7.77
N THR A 257 -6.09 12.87 9.10
CA THR A 257 -5.38 13.77 10.01
C THR A 257 -4.52 12.98 10.98
N GLY A 258 -3.51 13.64 11.51
CA GLY A 258 -2.48 13.01 12.32
C GLY A 258 -1.62 14.04 13.06
N PHE A 259 -0.53 13.55 13.64
CA PHE A 259 0.44 14.39 14.34
C PHE A 259 1.86 13.89 14.06
N ASP A 260 2.82 14.81 14.17
CA ASP A 260 4.23 14.49 14.01
C ASP A 260 4.78 13.87 15.30
N SER A 261 5.52 12.77 15.18
CA SER A 261 6.16 12.10 16.31
C SER A 261 7.46 11.44 15.89
N TYR A 262 8.35 11.24 16.86
CA TYR A 262 9.40 10.23 16.69
C TYR A 262 8.77 8.84 16.82
N THR A 263 9.17 7.94 15.95
CA THR A 263 8.72 6.55 15.92
C THR A 263 9.93 5.65 15.72
N ASP A 264 10.01 4.59 16.52
CA ASP A 264 10.98 3.51 16.39
C ASP A 264 10.25 2.20 16.03
N VAL A 265 10.98 1.18 15.60
CA VAL A 265 10.42 -0.15 15.30
C VAL A 265 11.15 -1.22 16.10
N ALA A 266 10.41 -2.03 16.84
CA ALA A 266 10.99 -3.13 17.59
C ALA A 266 11.46 -4.24 16.62
N CYS A 267 12.76 -4.55 16.62
CA CYS A 267 13.33 -5.60 15.76
C CYS A 267 13.37 -7.00 16.39
N HIS A 268 13.05 -7.13 17.68
CA HIS A 268 13.27 -8.37 18.43
C HIS A 268 12.18 -8.62 19.48
N GLY A 269 12.15 -9.87 19.96
CA GLY A 269 11.25 -10.29 21.04
C GLY A 269 9.78 -10.39 20.61
N ILE A 270 8.89 -10.50 21.59
CA ILE A 270 7.45 -10.68 21.34
C ILE A 270 6.78 -9.49 20.66
N ALA A 271 7.43 -8.33 20.69
CA ALA A 271 6.95 -7.08 20.10
C ALA A 271 7.59 -6.80 18.72
N MET A 272 8.32 -7.75 18.14
CA MET A 272 8.94 -7.59 16.82
C MET A 272 7.92 -7.06 15.79
N GLY A 273 8.27 -6.01 15.05
CA GLY A 273 7.41 -5.31 14.10
C GLY A 273 6.53 -4.21 14.69
N GLN A 274 6.48 -4.05 16.01
CA GLN A 274 5.71 -2.97 16.64
C GLN A 274 6.34 -1.61 16.37
N THR A 275 5.53 -0.67 15.89
CA THR A 275 5.86 0.76 15.84
C THR A 275 5.68 1.41 17.22
N ILE A 276 6.79 1.90 17.78
CA ILE A 276 6.86 2.57 19.07
C ILE A 276 6.78 4.07 18.82
N VAL A 277 5.56 4.61 18.84
CA VAL A 277 5.29 6.05 18.65
C VAL A 277 5.45 6.80 19.96
N ASP A 278 6.41 7.72 20.01
CA ASP A 278 6.72 8.53 21.19
C ASP A 278 5.82 9.78 21.33
N GLN A 279 4.51 9.55 21.46
CA GLN A 279 3.50 10.63 21.49
C GLN A 279 3.78 11.72 22.55
N TYR A 280 4.39 11.35 23.67
CA TYR A 280 4.66 12.24 24.80
C TYR A 280 6.13 12.67 24.91
N HIS A 281 6.94 12.43 23.86
CA HIS A 281 8.30 12.92 23.73
C HIS A 281 9.26 12.45 24.85
N PHE A 282 9.12 11.20 25.29
CA PHE A 282 10.01 10.57 26.27
C PHE A 282 11.45 10.43 25.77
N TYR A 283 11.65 10.16 24.48
CA TYR A 283 12.97 9.98 23.87
C TYR A 283 13.67 11.28 23.53
N LYS A 284 12.94 12.40 23.54
CA LYS A 284 13.47 13.75 23.23
C LYS A 284 14.15 13.82 21.85
N LYS A 285 13.64 13.06 20.89
CA LYS A 285 14.09 13.05 19.50
C LYS A 285 13.14 13.86 18.63
N ASP A 286 13.67 14.45 17.57
CA ASP A 286 12.87 15.13 16.56
C ASP A 286 11.95 14.13 15.83
N ALA A 287 10.80 14.61 15.36
CA ALA A 287 9.84 13.76 14.67
C ALA A 287 10.37 13.30 13.31
N ASN A 288 10.42 11.98 13.12
CA ASN A 288 10.76 11.30 11.86
C ASN A 288 9.52 10.80 11.10
N SER A 289 8.32 10.97 11.66
CA SER A 289 7.09 10.47 11.06
C SER A 289 5.90 11.37 11.37
N LYS A 290 4.90 11.30 10.48
CA LYS A 290 3.54 11.82 10.70
C LYS A 290 2.61 10.62 10.85
N ILE A 291 2.03 10.47 12.03
CA ILE A 291 1.17 9.33 12.37
C ILE A 291 -0.28 9.70 12.12
N LEU A 292 -0.92 9.05 11.14
CA LEU A 292 -2.31 9.29 10.81
C LEU A 292 -3.23 8.50 11.75
N THR A 293 -4.25 9.17 12.30
CA THR A 293 -5.09 8.61 13.39
C THR A 293 -6.59 8.87 13.23
N SER A 294 -6.99 9.60 12.20
CA SER A 294 -8.40 9.79 11.85
C SER A 294 -8.54 9.88 10.34
N VAL A 295 -9.59 9.27 9.80
CA VAL A 295 -9.87 9.19 8.38
C VAL A 295 -11.31 9.59 8.07
N ASN A 296 -11.49 10.26 6.94
CA ASN A 296 -12.78 10.56 6.33
C ASN A 296 -13.07 9.50 5.25
N THR A 297 -13.82 8.48 5.62
CA THR A 297 -14.20 7.35 4.76
C THR A 297 -15.02 7.81 3.55
N ASN A 298 -15.87 8.83 3.70
CA ASN A 298 -16.67 9.37 2.60
C ASN A 298 -15.76 9.89 1.48
N LEU A 299 -14.75 10.70 1.81
CA LEU A 299 -13.82 11.24 0.82
C LEU A 299 -13.04 10.12 0.10
N PHE A 300 -12.68 9.06 0.82
CA PHE A 300 -12.06 7.89 0.24
C PHE A 300 -13.01 7.20 -0.76
N TRP A 301 -14.19 6.76 -0.33
CA TRP A 301 -15.11 5.99 -1.18
C TRP A 301 -15.59 6.77 -2.39
N ASN A 302 -15.86 8.06 -2.22
CA ASN A 302 -16.25 8.94 -3.32
C ASN A 302 -15.20 8.96 -4.43
N ASP A 303 -13.92 9.18 -4.10
CA ASP A 303 -12.84 9.28 -5.09
C ASP A 303 -12.46 7.90 -5.65
N PHE A 304 -12.30 6.91 -4.78
CA PHE A 304 -11.95 5.54 -5.14
C PHE A 304 -12.96 4.92 -6.11
N MET A 305 -14.26 5.00 -5.81
CA MET A 305 -15.30 4.47 -6.70
C MET A 305 -15.45 5.29 -7.98
N THR A 306 -15.29 6.62 -7.92
CA THR A 306 -15.29 7.47 -9.13
C THR A 306 -14.23 7.00 -10.12
N VAL A 307 -13.01 6.78 -9.63
CA VAL A 307 -11.86 6.44 -10.47
C VAL A 307 -11.97 5.01 -11.00
N LEU A 308 -12.21 4.02 -10.13
CA LEU A 308 -12.25 2.62 -10.55
C LEU A 308 -13.43 2.31 -11.47
N LEU A 309 -14.58 2.92 -11.23
CA LEU A 309 -15.79 2.63 -12.00
C LEU A 309 -15.92 3.50 -13.25
N HIS A 310 -15.02 4.47 -13.45
CA HIS A 310 -15.08 5.47 -14.53
C HIS A 310 -16.40 6.25 -14.54
N ALA A 311 -16.92 6.57 -13.36
CA ALA A 311 -18.20 7.23 -13.18
C ALA A 311 -18.04 8.74 -12.94
N GLN A 312 -19.14 9.49 -13.09
CA GLN A 312 -19.15 10.90 -12.70
C GLN A 312 -19.15 11.01 -11.17
N ASN A 313 -18.23 11.80 -10.62
CA ASN A 313 -18.07 11.95 -9.18
C ASN A 313 -19.35 12.40 -8.47
N SER A 314 -20.13 13.30 -9.07
CA SER A 314 -21.40 13.76 -8.49
C SER A 314 -22.42 12.63 -8.33
N VAL A 315 -22.45 11.68 -9.27
CA VAL A 315 -23.38 10.53 -9.23
C VAL A 315 -22.96 9.58 -8.11
N ILE A 316 -21.66 9.26 -8.02
CA ILE A 316 -21.12 8.41 -6.95
C ILE A 316 -21.43 9.00 -5.57
N ILE A 317 -21.20 10.31 -5.38
CA ILE A 317 -21.46 10.97 -4.09
C ILE A 317 -22.93 10.83 -3.69
N GLU A 318 -23.85 11.14 -4.61
CA GLU A 318 -25.29 11.09 -4.37
C GLU A 318 -25.76 9.66 -4.04
N ASP A 319 -25.32 8.67 -4.82
CA ASP A 319 -25.67 7.27 -4.61
C ASP A 319 -25.15 6.73 -3.28
N LEU A 320 -23.87 6.98 -2.96
CA LEU A 320 -23.27 6.47 -1.73
C LEU A 320 -23.89 7.12 -0.48
N GLU A 321 -24.30 8.40 -0.57
CA GLU A 321 -25.05 9.07 0.50
C GLU A 321 -26.44 8.47 0.67
N MET A 322 -27.19 8.32 -0.43
CA MET A 322 -28.55 7.76 -0.42
C MET A 322 -28.58 6.31 0.09
N LEU A 323 -27.58 5.50 -0.28
CA LEU A 323 -27.47 4.10 0.10
C LEU A 323 -26.78 3.89 1.47
N GLY A 324 -26.20 4.94 2.05
CA GLY A 324 -25.48 4.87 3.31
C GLY A 324 -24.18 4.06 3.23
N LEU A 325 -23.51 4.05 2.08
CA LEU A 325 -22.29 3.28 1.78
C LEU A 325 -20.99 4.04 2.10
N ASN A 326 -21.09 5.23 2.68
CA ASN A 326 -19.92 6.00 3.07
C ASN A 326 -19.47 5.75 4.53
N LYS A 327 -20.23 4.96 5.29
CA LYS A 327 -20.11 4.82 6.75
C LYS A 327 -19.09 3.80 7.21
#